data_AF-A0A4Q7LCG7-F1
#
_entry.id   AF-A0A4Q7LCG7-F1
#
_cell.length_a   1.000
_cell.length_b   1.000
_cell.length_c   1.000
_cell.angle_alpha   90.00
_cell.angle_beta   90.00
_cell.angle_gamma   90.00
#
_symmetry.space_group_name_H-M   'P 1'
#
loop_
_entity.id
_entity.type
_entity.pdbx_description
1 polymer ?
#
loop_
_entity_poly.entity_id
_entity_poly.type
_entity_poly.pdbx_seq_one_letter_code
_entity_poly.pdbx_strand_id
1 'polypeptide(L)'
;MLTVNKLIPQGRGLANVLLKRAASVELDWDTRQKSRFDAHDSAGRHIGVFLARGQVVRGGDVLVVEDGSLVRVIAAPQDVLVVRACAEHGSPFDLLRAAYHLGNRHVQLELQADHLKLEPDHVLADMLRQMHLIVSSEASAFEPEGGAYAAGGHGHAHGPAHDHSHDHANGHAHDHPHDHGHAHAHTPAAAPSRGKPLGIAVQAAAVPHVHGPGCGHDHGPAHGHDHGHDHGHDHDHGHDHGHGHGHKHT
;
A
#
# COMPACT_ATOMS: atom_id res chain seq x y z
N MET A 1 21.07 -16.30 19.85
CA MET A 1 20.06 -16.03 18.82
C MET A 1 19.72 -14.55 18.93
N LEU A 2 19.90 -13.79 17.86
CA LEU A 2 19.64 -12.35 17.87
C LEU A 2 18.18 -12.08 17.50
N THR A 3 17.54 -11.12 18.14
CA THR A 3 16.13 -10.80 17.89
C THR A 3 15.97 -9.68 16.87
N VAL A 4 14.96 -9.79 15.99
CA VAL A 4 14.51 -8.72 15.10
C VAL A 4 13.05 -8.40 15.43
N ASN A 5 12.76 -7.16 15.79
CA ASN A 5 11.38 -6.71 16.10
C ASN A 5 10.92 -5.51 15.25
N LYS A 6 11.79 -5.02 14.38
CA LYS A 6 11.54 -3.84 13.55
C LYS A 6 11.98 -4.09 12.12
N LEU A 7 11.17 -3.60 11.20
CA LEU A 7 11.40 -3.63 9.76
C LEU A 7 11.26 -2.21 9.21
N ILE A 8 12.17 -1.83 8.32
CA ILE A 8 12.14 -0.58 7.56
C ILE A 8 11.76 -0.95 6.12
N PRO A 9 10.56 -0.56 5.65
CA PRO A 9 10.11 -0.90 4.30
C PRO A 9 11.06 -0.34 3.26
N GLN A 10 11.53 -1.18 2.35
CA GLN A 10 12.43 -0.84 1.24
C GLN A 10 13.68 -0.03 1.65
N GLY A 11 14.11 -0.14 2.92
CA GLY A 11 15.22 0.66 3.46
C GLY A 11 14.99 2.17 3.43
N ARG A 12 13.73 2.64 3.38
CA ARG A 12 13.39 4.07 3.28
C ARG A 12 14.05 4.88 4.41
N GLY A 13 14.74 5.95 4.01
CA GLY A 13 15.44 6.85 4.93
C GLY A 13 16.86 6.41 5.31
N LEU A 14 17.32 5.24 4.86
CA LEU A 14 18.70 4.80 5.05
C LEU A 14 19.58 5.25 3.89
N ALA A 15 20.82 5.65 4.19
CA ALA A 15 21.80 5.95 3.16
C ALA A 15 22.18 4.68 2.37
N ASN A 16 22.34 4.79 1.05
CA ASN A 16 22.70 3.65 0.18
C ASN A 16 23.94 2.87 0.64
N VAL A 17 24.91 3.53 1.26
CA VAL A 17 26.12 2.88 1.79
C VAL A 17 25.80 1.90 2.91
N LEU A 18 24.80 2.20 3.76
CA LEU A 18 24.34 1.30 4.82
C LEU A 18 23.67 0.07 4.21
N LEU A 19 22.82 0.26 3.19
CA LEU A 19 22.14 -0.84 2.51
C LEU A 19 23.13 -1.80 1.80
N LYS A 20 24.17 -1.25 1.17
CA LYS A 20 25.20 -2.04 0.47
C LYS A 20 26.11 -2.83 1.41
N ARG A 21 26.27 -2.39 2.65
CA ARG A 21 27.15 -3.03 3.66
C ARG A 21 26.39 -3.95 4.62
N ALA A 22 25.06 -3.83 4.67
CA ALA A 22 24.23 -4.70 5.49
C ALA A 22 24.40 -6.16 5.07
N ALA A 23 24.37 -7.08 6.04
CA ALA A 23 24.20 -8.50 5.75
C ALA A 23 22.87 -8.71 5.04
N SER A 24 22.70 -9.81 4.32
CA SER A 24 21.44 -10.15 3.66
C SER A 24 20.83 -11.43 4.18
N VAL A 25 19.52 -11.58 4.01
CA VAL A 25 18.83 -12.85 4.22
C VAL A 25 17.96 -13.12 3.00
N GLU A 26 18.10 -14.30 2.42
CA GLU A 26 17.28 -14.77 1.32
C GLU A 26 16.11 -15.58 1.89
N LEU A 27 14.89 -15.16 1.60
CA LEU A 27 13.68 -15.76 2.14
C LEU A 27 12.67 -16.01 1.01
N ASP A 28 12.14 -17.23 0.98
CA ASP A 28 10.99 -17.57 0.15
C ASP A 28 9.72 -16.84 0.61
N TRP A 29 8.69 -16.87 -0.22
CA TRP A 29 7.41 -16.25 0.08
C TRP A 29 6.74 -16.86 1.32
N ASP A 30 6.83 -18.18 1.48
CA ASP A 30 6.25 -18.92 2.60
C ASP A 30 6.76 -18.46 3.97
N THR A 31 8.02 -18.09 4.03
CA THR A 31 8.63 -17.53 5.23
C THR A 31 8.27 -16.05 5.37
N ARG A 32 8.31 -15.28 4.28
CA ARG A 32 8.05 -13.83 4.28
C ARG A 32 6.62 -13.45 4.62
N GLN A 33 5.66 -14.33 4.39
CA GLN A 33 4.26 -14.13 4.80
C GLN A 33 4.01 -14.36 6.30
N LYS A 34 4.98 -14.92 7.04
CA LYS A 34 4.89 -15.14 8.48
C LYS A 34 5.41 -13.91 9.23
N SER A 35 4.72 -13.54 10.31
CA SER A 35 5.20 -12.48 11.21
C SER A 35 6.26 -12.98 12.20
N ARG A 36 6.45 -14.30 12.31
CA ARG A 36 7.43 -14.93 13.21
C ARG A 36 8.11 -16.10 12.53
N PHE A 37 9.43 -16.08 12.48
CA PHE A 37 10.24 -17.14 11.87
C PHE A 37 11.72 -16.99 12.28
N ASP A 38 12.48 -18.07 12.15
CA ASP A 38 13.93 -18.08 12.31
C ASP A 38 14.62 -18.05 10.94
N ALA A 39 15.79 -17.42 10.86
CA ALA A 39 16.61 -17.38 9.65
C ALA A 39 18.09 -17.26 9.97
N HIS A 40 18.94 -17.52 8.98
CA HIS A 40 20.38 -17.24 9.05
C HIS A 40 20.71 -16.16 8.03
N ASP A 41 21.40 -15.10 8.46
CA ASP A 41 21.87 -14.07 7.54
C ASP A 41 23.13 -14.51 6.77
N SER A 42 23.57 -13.69 5.82
CA SER A 42 24.73 -13.95 4.96
C SER A 42 26.06 -14.00 5.72
N ALA A 43 26.08 -13.57 6.99
CA ALA A 43 27.23 -13.70 7.89
C ALA A 43 27.13 -14.97 8.75
N GLY A 44 26.12 -15.82 8.53
CA GLY A 44 25.88 -17.05 9.28
C GLY A 44 25.25 -16.82 10.66
N ARG A 45 24.78 -15.61 10.97
CA ARG A 45 24.19 -15.30 12.27
C ARG A 45 22.76 -15.80 12.31
N HIS A 46 22.41 -16.52 13.38
CA HIS A 46 21.05 -16.97 13.63
C HIS A 46 20.19 -15.82 14.20
N ILE A 47 19.15 -15.43 13.45
CA ILE A 47 18.20 -14.38 13.81
C ILE A 47 16.79 -14.94 13.98
N GLY A 48 16.10 -14.52 15.03
CA GLY A 48 14.67 -14.77 15.24
C GLY A 48 13.87 -13.50 14.97
N VAL A 49 12.94 -13.56 14.01
CA VAL A 49 12.13 -12.43 13.56
C VAL A 49 10.77 -12.45 14.26
N PHE A 50 10.36 -11.31 14.83
CA PHE A 50 9.11 -11.12 15.56
C PHE A 50 8.46 -9.77 15.17
N LEU A 51 7.74 -9.76 14.06
CA LEU A 51 7.04 -8.58 13.55
C LEU A 51 5.60 -8.50 14.07
N ALA A 52 4.97 -7.34 13.87
CA ALA A 52 3.56 -7.15 14.14
C ALA A 52 2.71 -8.13 13.32
N ARG A 53 1.57 -8.57 13.88
CA ARG A 53 0.67 -9.50 13.18
C ARG A 53 0.18 -8.87 11.87
N GLY A 54 0.20 -9.65 10.80
CA GLY A 54 -0.24 -9.22 9.47
C GLY A 54 0.81 -8.44 8.68
N GLN A 55 1.97 -8.15 9.29
CA GLN A 55 3.09 -7.58 8.56
C GLN A 55 3.77 -8.67 7.72
N VAL A 56 3.87 -8.42 6.42
CA VAL A 56 4.58 -9.26 5.44
C VAL A 56 5.92 -8.63 5.13
N VAL A 57 6.93 -9.47 4.93
CA VAL A 57 8.28 -9.03 4.56
C VAL A 57 8.44 -9.01 3.04
N ARG A 58 8.90 -7.90 2.46
CA ARG A 58 9.13 -7.78 1.01
C ARG A 58 10.62 -7.80 0.68
N GLY A 59 10.97 -8.25 -0.52
CA GLY A 59 12.32 -8.07 -1.05
C GLY A 59 12.71 -6.59 -1.04
N GLY A 60 13.91 -6.28 -0.55
CA GLY A 60 14.37 -4.90 -0.37
C GLY A 60 14.06 -4.29 1.00
N ASP A 61 13.20 -4.90 1.82
CA ASP A 61 13.00 -4.48 3.20
C ASP A 61 14.27 -4.67 4.03
N VAL A 62 14.39 -3.92 5.12
CA VAL A 62 15.53 -3.99 6.03
C VAL A 62 15.06 -4.34 7.42
N LEU A 63 15.51 -5.48 7.92
CA LEU A 63 15.33 -5.93 9.29
C LEU A 63 16.36 -5.23 10.19
N VAL A 64 15.88 -4.70 11.31
CA VAL A 64 16.73 -4.10 12.34
C VAL A 64 16.86 -5.08 13.48
N VAL A 65 18.08 -5.57 13.68
CA VAL A 65 18.44 -6.52 14.73
C VAL A 65 18.61 -5.77 16.05
N GLU A 66 18.39 -6.45 17.18
CA GLU A 66 18.51 -5.88 18.53
C GLU A 66 19.89 -5.27 18.85
N ASP A 67 20.94 -5.77 18.20
CA ASP A 67 22.31 -5.24 18.29
C ASP A 67 22.53 -3.95 17.45
N GLY A 68 21.48 -3.47 16.77
CA GLY A 68 21.50 -2.31 15.89
C GLY A 68 22.00 -2.60 14.47
N SER A 69 22.41 -3.84 14.17
CA SER A 69 22.81 -4.22 12.82
C SER A 69 21.61 -4.28 11.87
N LEU A 70 21.89 -4.07 10.59
CA LEU A 70 20.90 -4.10 9.52
C LEU A 70 21.05 -5.39 8.73
N VAL A 71 19.92 -6.03 8.42
CA VAL A 71 19.85 -7.20 7.54
C VAL A 71 18.87 -6.90 6.40
N ARG A 72 19.36 -6.85 5.16
CA ARG A 72 18.55 -6.61 3.97
C ARG A 72 17.88 -7.90 3.52
N VAL A 73 16.58 -7.85 3.28
CA VAL A 73 15.83 -9.00 2.78
C VAL A 73 15.95 -9.07 1.27
N ILE A 74 16.21 -10.27 0.77
CA ILE A 74 16.18 -10.62 -0.65
C ILE A 74 15.06 -11.66 -0.80
N ALA A 75 14.17 -11.45 -1.77
CA ALA A 75 13.20 -12.47 -2.14
C ALA A 75 13.94 -13.61 -2.83
N ALA A 76 13.98 -14.78 -2.17
CA ALA A 76 14.65 -15.95 -2.72
C ALA A 76 13.91 -16.43 -3.98
N PRO A 77 14.63 -16.90 -5.01
CA PRO A 77 14.01 -17.66 -6.09
C PRO A 77 13.33 -18.91 -5.55
N GLN A 78 12.09 -19.14 -5.97
CA GLN A 78 11.32 -20.33 -5.64
C GLN A 78 10.56 -20.83 -6.88
N ASP A 79 10.09 -22.06 -6.85
CA ASP A 79 9.28 -22.60 -7.92
C ASP A 79 7.97 -21.82 -8.02
N VAL A 80 7.71 -21.29 -9.21
CA VAL A 80 6.47 -20.59 -9.56
C VAL A 80 5.97 -21.04 -10.92
N LEU A 81 4.68 -20.86 -11.15
CA LEU A 81 4.12 -20.87 -12.50
C LEU A 81 4.13 -19.46 -13.05
N VAL A 82 4.66 -19.29 -14.25
CA VAL A 82 4.63 -18.04 -15.02
C VAL A 82 3.62 -18.21 -16.14
N VAL A 83 2.63 -17.32 -16.15
CA VAL A 83 1.49 -17.35 -17.08
C VAL A 83 1.61 -16.19 -18.05
N ARG A 84 1.67 -16.48 -19.34
CA ARG A 84 1.83 -15.50 -20.42
C ARG A 84 0.71 -15.63 -21.45
N ALA A 85 0.35 -14.53 -22.08
CA ALA A 85 -0.56 -14.55 -23.21
C ALA A 85 0.06 -15.33 -24.38
N CYS A 86 -0.72 -16.18 -25.04
CA CYS A 86 -0.31 -16.82 -26.29
C CYS A 86 -0.41 -15.80 -27.44
N ALA A 87 0.68 -15.55 -28.15
CA ALA A 87 0.70 -14.61 -29.27
C ALA A 87 -0.10 -15.10 -30.50
N GLU A 88 -0.31 -16.41 -30.62
CA GLU A 88 -0.99 -17.02 -31.77
C GLU A 88 -2.50 -17.15 -31.57
N HIS A 89 -2.94 -17.52 -30.36
CA HIS A 89 -4.32 -17.88 -30.08
C HIS A 89 -5.02 -16.93 -29.09
N GLY A 90 -4.27 -16.04 -28.45
CA GLY A 90 -4.77 -15.20 -27.38
C GLY A 90 -4.40 -13.72 -27.54
N SER A 91 -4.81 -12.95 -26.55
CA SER A 91 -4.53 -11.52 -26.44
C SER A 91 -4.01 -11.20 -25.03
N PRO A 92 -3.34 -10.06 -24.83
CA PRO A 92 -2.98 -9.59 -23.49
C PRO A 92 -4.19 -9.47 -22.55
N PHE A 93 -5.40 -9.27 -23.09
CA PHE A 93 -6.64 -9.22 -22.31
C PHE A 93 -6.98 -10.56 -21.64
N ASP A 94 -6.49 -11.69 -22.15
CA ASP A 94 -6.74 -13.00 -21.54
C ASP A 94 -5.96 -13.19 -20.23
N LEU A 95 -4.84 -12.47 -20.04
CA LEU A 95 -4.18 -12.39 -18.73
C LEU A 95 -5.07 -11.67 -17.71
N LEU A 96 -5.77 -10.61 -18.12
CA LEU A 96 -6.71 -9.91 -17.23
C LEU A 96 -7.89 -10.82 -16.85
N ARG A 97 -8.43 -11.59 -17.80
CA ARG A 97 -9.47 -12.61 -17.52
C ARG A 97 -8.95 -13.68 -16.56
N ALA A 98 -7.72 -14.15 -16.75
CA ALA A 98 -7.10 -15.12 -15.85
C ALA A 98 -6.95 -14.55 -14.44
N ALA A 99 -6.41 -13.34 -14.29
CA ALA A 99 -6.29 -12.67 -13.00
C ALA A 99 -7.65 -12.53 -12.30
N TYR A 100 -8.71 -12.20 -13.04
CA TYR A 100 -10.09 -12.17 -12.52
C TYR A 100 -10.54 -13.53 -11.98
N HIS A 101 -10.38 -14.61 -12.75
CA HIS A 101 -10.80 -15.95 -12.34
C HIS A 101 -9.98 -16.53 -11.18
N LEU A 102 -8.69 -16.24 -11.13
CA LEU A 102 -7.78 -16.62 -10.05
C LEU A 102 -8.08 -15.81 -8.77
N GLY A 103 -8.36 -14.51 -8.92
CA GLY A 103 -8.81 -13.65 -7.81
C GLY A 103 -10.12 -14.14 -7.18
N ASN A 104 -11.10 -14.57 -8.00
CA ASN A 104 -12.35 -15.19 -7.51
C ASN A 104 -12.11 -16.50 -6.73
N ARG A 105 -10.95 -17.12 -6.89
CA ARG A 105 -10.51 -18.32 -6.15
C ARG A 105 -9.58 -18.00 -4.99
N HIS A 106 -9.37 -16.72 -4.68
CA HIS A 106 -8.45 -16.25 -3.65
C HIS A 106 -7.00 -16.73 -3.83
N VAL A 107 -6.56 -16.93 -5.07
CA VAL A 107 -5.18 -17.30 -5.39
C VAL A 107 -4.28 -16.08 -5.21
N GLN A 108 -3.14 -16.26 -4.53
CA GLN A 108 -2.12 -15.22 -4.42
C GLN A 108 -1.42 -15.05 -5.77
N LEU A 109 -1.34 -13.80 -6.25
CA LEU A 109 -0.81 -13.51 -7.58
C LEU A 109 0.17 -12.36 -7.54
N GLU A 110 1.32 -12.56 -8.19
CA GLU A 110 2.15 -11.45 -8.63
C GLU A 110 1.66 -11.00 -10.00
N LEU A 111 1.38 -9.71 -10.13
CA LEU A 111 0.86 -9.10 -11.36
C LEU A 111 1.99 -8.35 -12.05
N GLN A 112 2.27 -8.71 -13.30
CA GLN A 112 3.13 -7.95 -14.20
C GLN A 112 2.36 -7.62 -15.47
N ALA A 113 2.83 -6.63 -16.22
CA ALA A 113 2.12 -6.16 -17.43
C ALA A 113 2.01 -7.25 -18.52
N ASP A 114 2.99 -8.15 -18.57
CA ASP A 114 3.16 -9.17 -19.61
C ASP A 114 3.00 -10.61 -19.08
N HIS A 115 2.88 -10.80 -17.77
CA HIS A 115 2.72 -12.12 -17.16
C HIS A 115 2.10 -12.07 -15.77
N LEU A 116 1.60 -13.22 -15.32
CA LEU A 116 1.21 -13.47 -13.93
C LEU A 116 2.16 -14.50 -13.34
N LYS A 117 2.41 -14.42 -12.03
CA LYS A 117 3.01 -15.54 -11.29
C LYS A 117 2.07 -16.03 -10.20
N LEU A 118 2.10 -17.34 -9.97
CA LEU A 118 1.41 -18.03 -8.89
C LEU A 118 2.25 -19.22 -8.41
N GLU A 119 1.92 -19.72 -7.22
CA GLU A 119 2.54 -20.95 -6.71
C GLU A 119 2.16 -22.17 -7.58
N PRO A 120 3.00 -23.23 -7.58
CA PRO A 120 2.75 -24.44 -8.35
C PRO A 120 1.43 -25.14 -7.96
N ASP A 121 0.44 -25.05 -8.86
CA ASP A 121 -0.83 -25.76 -8.76
C ASP A 121 -1.22 -26.31 -10.15
N HIS A 122 -1.29 -27.64 -10.25
CA HIS A 122 -1.59 -28.31 -11.52
C HIS A 122 -3.05 -28.10 -11.98
N VAL A 123 -4.01 -27.98 -11.05
CA VAL A 123 -5.42 -27.75 -11.38
C VAL A 123 -5.59 -26.34 -11.96
N LEU A 124 -4.95 -25.35 -11.34
CA LEU A 124 -4.94 -23.99 -11.86
C LEU A 124 -4.17 -23.90 -13.18
N ALA A 125 -3.04 -24.61 -13.31
CA ALA A 125 -2.29 -24.66 -14.56
C ALA A 125 -3.15 -25.19 -15.72
N ASP A 126 -3.91 -26.27 -15.51
CA ASP A 126 -4.77 -26.85 -16.53
C ASP A 126 -5.93 -25.93 -16.91
N MET A 127 -6.55 -25.27 -15.93
CA MET A 127 -7.56 -24.24 -16.17
C MET A 127 -6.99 -23.11 -17.07
N LEU A 128 -5.78 -22.63 -16.76
CA LEU A 128 -5.15 -21.54 -17.52
C LEU A 128 -4.76 -21.98 -18.94
N ARG A 129 -4.30 -23.22 -19.11
CA ARG A 129 -4.06 -23.80 -20.44
C ARG A 129 -5.33 -23.92 -21.27
N GLN A 130 -6.47 -24.26 -20.65
CA GLN A 130 -7.77 -24.27 -21.31
C GLN A 130 -8.23 -22.86 -21.73
N MET A 131 -7.72 -21.80 -21.10
CA MET A 131 -7.90 -20.41 -21.52
C MET A 131 -6.91 -19.99 -22.63
N HIS A 132 -6.19 -20.93 -23.23
CA HIS A 132 -5.15 -20.70 -24.25
C HIS A 132 -3.96 -19.84 -23.76
N LEU A 133 -3.67 -19.85 -22.46
CA LEU A 133 -2.49 -19.20 -21.90
C LEU A 133 -1.29 -20.15 -21.89
N ILE A 134 -0.11 -19.58 -22.03
CA ILE A 134 1.16 -20.31 -21.89
C ILE A 134 1.50 -20.36 -20.41
N VAL A 135 1.63 -21.56 -19.86
CA VAL A 135 1.97 -21.80 -18.45
C VAL A 135 3.29 -22.56 -18.38
N SER A 136 4.34 -21.93 -17.85
CA SER A 136 5.67 -22.52 -17.65
C SER A 136 6.05 -22.51 -16.18
N SER A 137 6.85 -23.48 -15.75
CA SER A 137 7.48 -23.46 -14.42
C SER A 137 8.83 -22.74 -14.49
N GLU A 138 9.09 -21.87 -13.52
CA GLU A 138 10.34 -21.12 -13.41
C GLU A 138 10.74 -20.99 -11.94
N ALA A 139 12.05 -20.97 -11.66
CA ALA A 139 12.57 -20.60 -10.35
C ALA A 139 12.83 -19.08 -10.32
N SER A 140 11.92 -18.32 -9.71
CA SER A 140 11.97 -16.85 -9.66
C SER A 140 11.54 -16.34 -8.30
N ALA A 141 11.99 -15.13 -7.94
CA ALA A 141 11.38 -14.41 -6.83
C ALA A 141 9.88 -14.23 -7.08
N PHE A 142 9.11 -14.39 -6.00
CA PHE A 142 7.65 -14.29 -6.00
C PHE A 142 7.19 -13.19 -5.03
N GLU A 143 6.58 -12.15 -5.56
CA GLU A 143 6.08 -10.99 -4.81
C GLU A 143 4.58 -10.78 -5.07
N PRO A 144 3.72 -11.66 -4.53
CA PRO A 144 2.28 -11.53 -4.78
C PRO A 144 1.71 -10.26 -4.16
N GLU A 145 0.70 -9.70 -4.82
CA GLU A 145 -0.01 -8.51 -4.39
C GLU A 145 -0.62 -8.70 -3.00
N GLY A 146 -0.64 -7.61 -2.22
CA GLY A 146 -1.35 -7.61 -0.94
C GLY A 146 -2.85 -7.81 -1.18
N GLY A 147 -3.47 -8.73 -0.45
CA GLY A 147 -4.93 -8.88 -0.51
C GLY A 147 -5.64 -7.56 -0.19
N ALA A 148 -6.86 -7.37 -0.73
CA ALA A 148 -7.61 -6.11 -0.61
C ALA A 148 -7.85 -5.62 0.85
N TYR A 149 -7.71 -6.51 1.83
CA TYR A 149 -7.90 -6.23 3.26
C TYR A 149 -6.59 -6.05 4.04
N ALA A 150 -5.43 -6.27 3.41
CA ALA A 150 -4.14 -6.11 4.07
C ALA A 150 -3.81 -4.63 4.38
N ALA A 151 -4.35 -3.70 3.60
CA ALA A 151 -4.10 -2.26 3.75
C ALA A 151 -4.76 -1.60 4.99
N GLY A 152 -5.57 -2.32 5.77
CA GLY A 152 -6.30 -1.80 6.93
C GLY A 152 -5.63 -1.98 8.30
N GLY A 153 -4.45 -2.58 8.37
CA GLY A 153 -3.76 -2.89 9.63
C GLY A 153 -3.06 -1.70 10.30
N HIS A 154 -3.74 -0.57 10.47
CA HIS A 154 -3.26 0.53 11.31
C HIS A 154 -4.13 0.62 12.56
N GLY A 155 -3.59 0.09 13.66
CA GLY A 155 -3.96 0.31 15.06
C GLY A 155 -5.34 0.92 15.35
N HIS A 156 -6.37 0.08 15.45
CA HIS A 156 -7.48 0.37 16.34
C HIS A 156 -7.12 -0.20 17.72
N ALA A 157 -6.54 0.66 18.57
CA ALA A 157 -6.62 0.47 20.01
C ALA A 157 -8.12 0.52 20.37
N HIS A 158 -8.74 -0.65 20.53
CA HIS A 158 -10.07 -0.73 21.10
C HIS A 158 -9.97 -0.29 22.56
N GLY A 159 -10.42 0.93 22.82
CA GLY A 159 -10.83 1.35 24.17
C GLY A 159 -11.94 0.42 24.69
N PRO A 160 -12.18 0.38 26.01
CA PRO A 160 -13.06 -0.58 26.63
C PRO A 160 -14.48 -0.46 26.06
N ALA A 161 -14.96 -1.51 25.42
CA ALA A 161 -16.36 -1.62 25.05
C ALA A 161 -17.20 -1.71 26.33
N HIS A 162 -18.02 -0.69 26.56
CA HIS A 162 -19.11 -0.77 27.53
C HIS A 162 -20.16 -1.75 26.99
N ASP A 163 -20.28 -2.88 27.67
CA ASP A 163 -21.36 -3.84 27.53
C ASP A 163 -22.64 -3.23 28.11
N HIS A 164 -23.65 -3.05 27.26
CA HIS A 164 -25.01 -2.72 27.68
C HIS A 164 -25.92 -3.90 27.34
N SER A 165 -25.98 -4.85 28.27
CA SER A 165 -27.07 -5.80 28.40
C SER A 165 -28.38 -5.04 28.70
N HIS A 166 -29.39 -5.23 27.86
CA HIS A 166 -30.77 -4.91 28.19
C HIS A 166 -31.59 -6.20 28.21
N ASP A 167 -31.77 -6.72 29.43
CA ASP A 167 -32.85 -7.64 29.78
C ASP A 167 -34.18 -6.89 29.80
N HIS A 168 -35.19 -7.41 29.10
CA HIS A 168 -36.59 -7.13 29.44
C HIS A 168 -37.45 -8.39 29.31
N ALA A 169 -38.00 -8.78 30.45
CA ALA A 169 -38.99 -9.82 30.63
C ALA A 169 -40.43 -9.27 30.60
N ASN A 170 -41.34 -10.12 30.10
CA ASN A 170 -42.78 -10.27 30.39
C ASN A 170 -43.79 -9.18 29.94
N GLY A 171 -44.86 -9.63 29.28
CA GLY A 171 -46.21 -9.16 29.59
C GLY A 171 -47.23 -9.02 28.44
N HIS A 172 -48.05 -10.07 28.25
CA HIS A 172 -49.47 -10.08 27.88
C HIS A 172 -49.98 -9.65 26.47
N ALA A 173 -50.91 -10.48 25.99
CA ALA A 173 -51.65 -10.41 24.73
C ALA A 173 -52.78 -9.36 24.73
N HIS A 174 -53.25 -8.96 23.55
CA HIS A 174 -54.67 -8.90 23.13
C HIS A 174 -54.79 -8.60 21.62
N ASP A 175 -55.99 -8.84 21.11
CA ASP A 175 -56.36 -9.15 19.74
C ASP A 175 -56.97 -7.95 18.97
N HIS A 176 -56.79 -7.97 17.65
CA HIS A 176 -57.62 -7.37 16.58
C HIS A 176 -57.74 -5.83 16.34
N PRO A 177 -58.12 -5.41 15.10
CA PRO A 177 -57.33 -4.51 14.26
C PRO A 177 -57.94 -3.12 14.03
N HIS A 178 -57.10 -2.14 13.70
CA HIS A 178 -57.54 -0.90 13.04
C HIS A 178 -56.58 -0.48 11.93
N ASP A 179 -57.15 -0.38 10.73
CA ASP A 179 -56.64 0.30 9.55
C ASP A 179 -56.41 1.79 9.86
N HIS A 180 -55.17 2.24 9.73
CA HIS A 180 -54.83 3.64 9.56
C HIS A 180 -53.72 3.75 8.51
N GLY A 181 -54.13 4.24 7.33
CA GLY A 181 -53.22 4.63 6.26
C GLY A 181 -52.19 5.64 6.74
N HIS A 182 -50.92 5.26 6.66
CA HIS A 182 -49.80 6.17 6.78
C HIS A 182 -49.08 6.26 5.43
N ALA A 183 -49.18 7.43 4.83
CA ALA A 183 -48.41 7.80 3.66
C ALA A 183 -46.91 7.80 4.01
N HIS A 184 -46.15 6.89 3.39
CA HIS A 184 -44.70 6.94 3.43
C HIS A 184 -44.21 8.00 2.45
N ALA A 185 -43.98 9.21 2.96
CA ALA A 185 -43.14 10.18 2.28
C ALA A 185 -41.70 9.65 2.28
N HIS A 186 -41.25 9.15 1.13
CA HIS A 186 -39.83 8.87 0.90
C HIS A 186 -39.10 10.18 0.66
N THR A 187 -38.38 10.65 1.68
CA THR A 187 -37.29 11.62 1.49
C THR A 187 -36.18 10.93 0.69
N PRO A 188 -35.67 11.52 -0.41
CA PRO A 188 -34.52 10.96 -1.10
C PRO A 188 -33.31 10.96 -0.16
N ALA A 189 -32.72 9.76 0.02
CA ALA A 189 -31.49 9.61 0.77
C ALA A 189 -30.39 10.46 0.12
N ALA A 190 -29.65 11.20 0.94
CA ALA A 190 -28.50 11.98 0.51
C ALA A 190 -27.48 11.06 -0.19
N ALA A 191 -26.92 11.54 -1.31
CA ALA A 191 -25.88 10.84 -2.04
C ALA A 191 -24.71 10.50 -1.10
N PRO A 192 -24.16 9.27 -1.13
CA PRO A 192 -23.01 8.93 -0.31
C PRO A 192 -21.84 9.84 -0.69
N SER A 193 -21.22 10.44 0.32
CA SER A 193 -19.95 11.14 0.14
C SER A 193 -18.95 10.14 -0.45
N ARG A 194 -18.28 10.52 -1.56
CA ARG A 194 -17.18 9.74 -2.11
C ARG A 194 -16.17 9.50 -1.00
N GLY A 195 -16.11 8.25 -0.52
CA GLY A 195 -15.07 7.82 0.41
C GLY A 195 -13.70 8.17 -0.17
N LYS A 196 -12.74 8.43 0.71
CA LYS A 196 -11.35 8.66 0.32
C LYS A 196 -10.93 7.52 -0.63
N PRO A 197 -10.24 7.82 -1.75
CA PRO A 197 -9.79 6.79 -2.67
C PRO A 197 -8.96 5.76 -1.89
N LEU A 198 -9.35 4.48 -2.00
CA LEU A 198 -8.54 3.38 -1.51
C LEU A 198 -7.23 3.44 -2.30
N GLY A 199 -6.13 3.77 -1.60
CA GLY A 199 -4.80 3.73 -2.18
C GLY A 199 -4.39 2.29 -2.42
N ILE A 200 -4.80 1.71 -3.55
CA ILE A 200 -4.22 0.45 -4.03
C ILE A 200 -2.80 0.79 -4.47
N ALA A 201 -1.83 0.39 -3.67
CA ALA A 201 -0.42 0.55 -4.02
C ALA A 201 -0.07 -0.45 -5.12
N VAL A 202 -0.33 -0.09 -6.38
CA VAL A 202 0.17 -0.82 -7.54
C VAL A 202 1.68 -0.59 -7.60
N GLN A 203 2.47 -1.58 -7.21
CA GLN A 203 3.93 -1.53 -7.33
C GLN A 203 4.34 -2.19 -8.65
N ALA A 204 4.30 -1.41 -9.73
CA ALA A 204 4.93 -1.83 -10.98
C ALA A 204 6.46 -1.67 -10.89
N ALA A 205 7.20 -2.63 -11.42
CA ALA A 205 8.66 -2.50 -11.58
C ALA A 205 9.02 -1.27 -12.42
N ALA A 206 10.05 -0.53 -12.00
CA ALA A 206 10.51 0.65 -12.72
C ALA A 206 11.10 0.27 -14.09
N VAL A 207 10.49 0.77 -15.17
CA VAL A 207 11.03 0.65 -16.53
C VAL A 207 12.10 1.73 -16.72
N PRO A 208 13.36 1.38 -17.01
CA PRO A 208 14.34 2.37 -17.43
C PRO A 208 13.96 2.86 -18.83
N HIS A 209 13.58 4.13 -18.95
CA HIS A 209 13.40 4.76 -20.26
C HIS A 209 14.74 5.37 -20.70
N VAL A 210 15.11 5.11 -21.96
CA VAL A 210 16.30 5.67 -22.59
C VAL A 210 15.86 6.90 -23.39
N HIS A 211 16.46 8.06 -23.12
CA HIS A 211 16.23 9.23 -23.96
C HIS A 211 16.82 8.98 -25.35
N GLY A 212 15.94 8.87 -26.35
CA GLY A 212 16.35 8.87 -27.75
C GLY A 212 16.88 10.25 -28.17
N PRO A 213 17.78 10.33 -29.16
CA PRO A 213 18.31 11.59 -29.66
C PRO A 213 17.19 12.33 -30.41
N GLY A 214 16.48 13.23 -29.72
CA GLY A 214 15.36 13.99 -30.28
C GLY A 214 14.37 14.59 -29.27
N CYS A 215 14.51 14.34 -27.96
CA CYS A 215 13.72 15.05 -26.96
C CYS A 215 14.20 16.51 -26.82
N GLY A 216 13.66 17.41 -27.64
CA GLY A 216 13.90 18.84 -27.56
C GLY A 216 13.22 19.46 -26.34
N HIS A 217 14.01 19.73 -25.30
CA HIS A 217 13.66 20.70 -24.26
C HIS A 217 14.75 21.79 -24.28
N ASP A 218 14.58 22.76 -25.17
CA ASP A 218 15.35 23.98 -25.15
C ASP A 218 14.95 24.81 -23.93
N HIS A 219 15.84 24.88 -22.94
CA HIS A 219 15.80 25.92 -21.91
C HIS A 219 16.60 27.13 -22.42
N GLY A 220 15.92 28.03 -23.13
CA GLY A 220 16.45 29.36 -23.45
C GLY A 220 16.25 30.34 -22.28
N PRO A 221 17.25 31.18 -21.93
CA PRO A 221 17.12 32.13 -20.82
C PRO A 221 16.53 33.48 -21.28
N ALA A 222 15.67 34.04 -20.43
CA ALA A 222 15.28 35.44 -20.30
C ALA A 222 14.48 36.12 -21.44
N HIS A 223 13.27 36.62 -21.10
CA HIS A 223 12.76 37.91 -21.57
C HIS A 223 11.82 38.51 -20.52
N GLY A 224 12.18 39.70 -20.01
CA GLY A 224 11.36 40.49 -19.11
C GLY A 224 10.29 41.29 -19.86
N HIS A 225 9.25 41.66 -19.13
CA HIS A 225 8.40 42.79 -19.51
C HIS A 225 8.12 43.67 -18.29
N ASP A 226 8.59 44.89 -18.46
CA ASP A 226 8.40 46.09 -17.67
C ASP A 226 7.02 46.69 -17.98
N HIS A 227 6.32 47.20 -16.96
CA HIS A 227 5.25 48.18 -17.12
C HIS A 227 5.19 49.07 -15.88
N GLY A 228 5.94 50.17 -15.93
CA GLY A 228 5.70 51.34 -15.11
C GLY A 228 4.43 52.09 -15.55
N HIS A 229 3.65 52.53 -14.57
CA HIS A 229 2.91 53.78 -14.66
C HIS A 229 2.91 54.47 -13.30
N ASP A 230 3.57 55.62 -13.30
CA ASP A 230 3.69 56.61 -12.24
C ASP A 230 2.44 57.51 -12.24
N HIS A 231 1.88 57.77 -11.06
CA HIS A 231 1.11 58.97 -10.77
C HIS A 231 1.19 59.24 -9.26
N GLY A 232 2.16 60.08 -8.88
CA GLY A 232 2.24 60.67 -7.56
C GLY A 232 1.08 61.61 -7.25
N HIS A 233 0.76 61.73 -5.96
CA HIS A 233 0.43 62.99 -5.31
C HIS A 233 0.67 62.84 -3.80
N ASP A 234 1.65 63.60 -3.31
CA ASP A 234 1.89 63.84 -1.89
C ASP A 234 0.71 64.59 -1.26
N HIS A 235 0.41 64.28 0.00
CA HIS A 235 0.08 65.30 1.00
C HIS A 235 0.49 64.81 2.40
N ASP A 236 1.55 65.44 2.90
CA ASP A 236 1.97 65.50 4.30
C ASP A 236 0.94 66.28 5.14
N HIS A 237 0.59 65.75 6.32
CA HIS A 237 0.24 66.55 7.49
C HIS A 237 0.49 65.71 8.75
N GLY A 238 1.63 65.96 9.38
CA GLY A 238 1.88 65.54 10.75
C GLY A 238 0.91 66.19 11.75
N HIS A 239 0.64 65.48 12.84
CA HIS A 239 0.45 66.07 14.16
C HIS A 239 0.81 65.06 15.25
N ASP A 240 1.85 65.41 15.98
CA ASP A 240 2.27 64.91 17.29
C ASP A 240 1.18 65.16 18.33
N HIS A 241 0.91 64.19 19.21
CA HIS A 241 0.61 64.43 20.62
C HIS A 241 0.88 63.16 21.43
N GLY A 242 2.02 63.16 22.14
CA GLY A 242 2.27 62.24 23.22
C GLY A 242 1.34 62.43 24.42
N HIS A 243 1.07 61.34 25.14
CA HIS A 243 0.92 61.33 26.59
C HIS A 243 1.25 59.93 27.12
N GLY A 244 2.32 59.84 27.90
CA GLY A 244 2.65 58.68 28.72
C GLY A 244 1.85 58.66 30.02
N HIS A 245 1.76 57.48 30.62
CA HIS A 245 1.67 57.10 32.04
C HIS A 245 1.35 55.59 32.00
N GLY A 246 2.10 54.64 32.54
CA GLY A 246 2.89 54.64 33.77
C GLY A 246 2.22 53.73 34.79
N HIS A 247 2.92 52.65 35.18
CA HIS A 247 2.70 51.77 36.36
C HIS A 247 1.65 50.64 36.25
N LYS A 248 1.83 49.46 36.86
CA LYS A 248 2.95 48.75 37.50
C LYS A 248 2.49 47.30 37.70
N HIS A 249 3.45 46.40 37.74
CA HIS A 249 3.38 45.06 38.34
C HIS A 249 2.63 44.99 39.67
N THR A 250 1.82 43.94 39.84
CA THR A 250 2.12 42.77 40.70
C THR A 250 1.32 41.58 40.20
#